data_AF-A0A5N5SVK1-F1
#
_entry.id   AF-A0A5N5SVK1-F1
#
_cell.length_a   1.000
_cell.length_b   1.000
_cell.length_c   1.000
_cell.angle_alpha   90.00
_cell.angle_beta   90.00
_cell.angle_gamma   90.00
#
_symmetry.space_group_name_H-M   'P 1'
#
loop_
_entity.id
_entity.type
_entity.pdbx_description
1 polymer ?
#
loop_
_entity_poly.entity_id
_entity_poly.type
_entity_poly.pdbx_seq_one_letter_code
_entity_poly.pdbx_strand_id
1 'polypeptide(L)'
;CTLDLRDYERENTHEVWADLEGEGDLAIGHNGKLFLLLTISGTTSSASISDLITYKENPNEIRTIKDRYKLIRSFHNLRDVGVLIVKVFKAQGLAAADFGVGKSDPFCVLELINSRLQTQTEYKTLSPSWNKIFTLYALKDKKLRLRAKGNHPEILLECSVYWNQVRAAIQTIEPKEEKYMQIEPKFKRQIFVRNVNRVKAAIMDIYDFGLYVKSCFEWESPFRSIVAFVLFVIITYYFEAYMLPAFLLLLFVKNYIVISIVGSRYPKDEDAESSANEDEIDEDDKDKDPADHHDIPEEKKSLKERLQAIQEVIATVQNAIGYIASISESIKNTFNFTVPFLSWLMVVALVLGMAVLYFIPIRFLVLLWGINKFSRKLIRPHSVVNNELTDFLSRVPDDEELKDFREIRPTNLQTHDDRKKRREEEKI
;
A
#
# COMPACT_ATOMS: atom_id res chain seq x y z
N CYS A 1 -1.27 39.14 15.90
CA CYS A 1 0.14 39.22 15.52
C CYS A 1 0.31 38.30 14.34
N THR A 2 0.76 38.84 13.21
CA THR A 2 1.01 38.10 11.98
C THR A 2 2.52 38.11 11.72
N LEU A 3 3.10 36.92 11.51
CA LEU A 3 4.53 36.73 11.27
C LEU A 3 4.73 36.06 9.91
N ASP A 4 5.51 36.68 9.03
CA ASP A 4 5.88 36.09 7.75
C ASP A 4 7.08 35.17 7.95
N LEU A 5 6.86 33.86 7.80
CA LEU A 5 7.89 32.84 8.04
C LEU A 5 8.98 32.83 6.95
N ARG A 6 8.84 33.61 5.88
CA ARG A 6 9.83 33.69 4.79
C ARG A 6 11.07 34.51 5.16
N ASP A 7 10.95 35.36 6.17
CA ASP A 7 12.02 36.27 6.60
C ASP A 7 13.03 35.61 7.54
N TYR A 8 12.79 34.34 7.92
CA TYR A 8 13.60 33.60 8.89
C TYR A 8 14.35 32.43 8.26
N GLU A 9 15.61 32.25 8.65
CA GLU A 9 16.46 31.16 8.16
C GLU A 9 16.03 29.80 8.71
N ARG A 10 16.13 28.76 7.87
CA ARG A 10 15.80 27.38 8.26
C ARG A 10 16.89 26.77 9.13
N GLU A 11 16.51 25.78 9.94
CA GLU A 11 17.37 25.00 10.84
C GLU A 11 18.12 25.84 11.89
N ASN A 12 17.64 27.05 12.16
CA ASN A 12 18.14 27.92 13.20
C ASN A 12 16.98 28.41 14.07
N THR A 13 17.24 28.57 15.37
CA THR A 13 16.25 29.05 16.33
C THR A 13 16.31 30.57 16.40
N HIS A 14 15.24 31.24 16.00
CA HIS A 14 15.13 32.69 16.01
C HIS A 14 14.38 33.17 17.24
N GLU A 15 14.91 34.21 17.88
CA GLU A 15 14.24 34.92 18.97
C GLU A 15 13.40 36.06 18.39
N VAL A 16 12.08 35.96 18.50
CA VAL A 16 11.14 36.88 17.87
C VAL A 16 10.26 37.53 18.93
N TRP A 17 10.31 38.85 19.02
CA TRP A 17 9.37 39.64 19.80
C TRP A 17 8.22 40.11 18.92
N ALA A 18 7.01 39.67 19.23
CA ALA A 18 5.81 39.90 18.44
C ALA A 18 4.79 40.73 19.23
N ASP A 19 4.41 41.89 18.70
CA ASP A 19 3.38 42.72 19.33
C ASP A 19 1.98 42.13 19.04
N LEU A 20 1.15 42.06 20.08
CA LEU A 20 -0.22 41.54 19.95
C LEU A 20 -1.07 42.51 19.12
N GLU A 21 -1.75 42.01 18.08
CA GLU A 21 -2.74 42.79 17.31
C GLU A 21 -4.07 42.71 18.05
N GLY A 22 -4.63 43.88 18.41
CA GLY A 22 -5.97 44.00 18.94
C GLY A 22 -6.96 44.32 17.82
N GLU A 23 -8.15 43.73 17.89
CA GLU A 23 -9.27 44.08 17.01
C GLU A 23 -10.14 45.15 17.71
N GLY A 24 -10.14 46.37 17.18
CA GLY A 24 -11.07 47.44 17.59
C GLY A 24 -10.44 48.71 18.18
N ASP A 25 -11.05 49.84 17.85
CA ASP A 25 -10.60 51.23 18.05
C ASP A 25 -10.74 51.74 19.50
N LEU A 26 -10.60 50.87 20.51
CA LEU A 26 -10.66 51.27 21.92
C LEU A 26 -9.30 51.09 22.59
N ALA A 27 -8.54 52.18 22.54
CA ALA A 27 -7.19 52.36 23.04
C ALA A 27 -7.05 52.18 24.56
N ILE A 28 -7.22 50.96 25.09
CA ILE A 28 -6.83 50.61 26.45
C ILE A 28 -6.22 49.19 26.44
N GLY A 29 -4.88 49.11 26.29
CA GLY A 29 -4.12 47.90 26.60
C GLY A 29 -3.12 47.37 25.56
N HIS A 30 -2.45 48.22 24.75
CA HIS A 30 -1.43 47.78 23.77
C HIS A 30 -0.03 47.49 24.38
N ASN A 31 0.07 46.76 25.50
CA ASN A 31 1.35 46.56 26.19
C ASN A 31 1.72 45.07 26.38
N GLY A 32 1.22 44.18 25.52
CA GLY A 32 1.64 42.77 25.52
C GLY A 32 2.57 42.48 24.36
N LYS A 33 3.82 42.09 24.67
CA LYS A 33 4.75 41.52 23.69
C LYS A 33 4.87 40.02 23.93
N LEU A 34 4.75 39.23 22.87
CA LEU A 34 5.01 37.80 22.91
C LEU A 34 6.49 37.57 22.59
N PHE A 35 7.18 36.83 23.44
CA PHE A 35 8.50 36.31 23.11
C PHE A 35 8.34 34.91 22.52
N LEU A 36 8.80 34.71 21.29
CA LEU A 36 8.72 33.47 20.55
C LEU A 36 10.13 32.98 20.26
N LEU A 37 10.37 31.70 20.53
CA LEU A 37 11.52 30.98 19.97
C LEU A 37 10.99 30.20 18.76
N LEU A 38 11.36 30.65 17.55
CA LEU A 38 10.88 30.13 16.28
C LEU A 38 12.01 29.38 15.57
N THR A 39 11.92 28.06 15.51
CA THR A 39 12.84 27.20 14.72
C THR A 39 12.10 26.66 13.51
N ILE A 40 12.56 27.01 12.31
CA ILE A 40 11.97 26.48 11.06
C ILE A 40 12.76 25.25 10.63
N SER A 41 12.36 24.08 11.11
CA SER A 41 12.95 22.80 10.70
C SER A 41 12.31 22.28 9.42
N GLY A 42 13.14 21.81 8.50
CA GLY A 42 12.83 21.38 7.14
C GLY A 42 12.16 20.01 7.06
N THR A 43 11.19 19.71 7.92
CA THR A 43 10.28 18.61 7.62
C THR A 43 9.37 19.07 6.48
N THR A 44 9.60 18.54 5.28
CA THR A 44 8.71 18.72 4.13
C THR A 44 7.38 17.96 4.30
N SER A 45 7.06 17.49 5.50
CA SER A 45 5.76 16.94 5.83
C SER A 45 4.75 18.09 5.83
N SER A 46 4.11 18.32 4.68
CA SER A 46 2.95 19.20 4.50
C SER A 46 1.70 18.72 5.26
N ALA A 47 1.88 17.84 6.24
CA ALA A 47 0.85 17.20 7.03
C ALA A 47 0.49 18.17 8.18
N SER A 48 -0.51 19.01 7.96
CA SER A 48 -1.06 19.91 8.97
C SER A 48 -2.31 19.32 9.61
N ILE A 49 -2.42 19.41 10.94
CA ILE A 49 -3.66 19.12 11.67
C ILE A 49 -4.40 20.44 11.87
N SER A 50 -5.70 20.46 11.60
CA SER A 50 -6.55 21.59 11.90
C SER A 50 -7.86 21.10 12.50
N ASP A 51 -8.35 21.78 13.53
CA ASP A 51 -9.59 21.41 14.19
C ASP A 51 -10.77 21.57 13.24
N LEU A 52 -11.57 20.51 13.09
CA LEU A 52 -12.72 20.49 12.19
C LEU A 52 -13.79 21.54 12.57
N ILE A 53 -13.84 21.93 13.85
CA ILE A 53 -14.77 22.94 14.39
C ILE A 53 -14.43 24.34 13.86
N THR A 54 -13.14 24.62 13.67
CA THR A 54 -12.62 25.90 13.17
C THR A 54 -12.43 25.88 11.66
N TYR A 55 -12.48 24.70 11.04
CA TYR A 55 -12.32 24.52 9.60
C TYR A 55 -13.51 25.10 8.82
N LYS A 56 -13.28 26.23 8.15
CA LYS A 56 -14.15 26.73 7.09
C LYS A 56 -13.58 26.34 5.74
N GLU A 57 -14.34 25.57 4.97
CA GLU A 57 -13.94 25.14 3.64
C GLU A 57 -13.81 26.35 2.71
N ASN A 58 -12.57 26.75 2.42
CA ASN A 58 -12.30 27.89 1.55
C ASN A 58 -12.30 27.41 0.08
N PRO A 59 -13.28 27.81 -0.75
CA PRO A 59 -13.34 27.37 -2.14
C PRO A 59 -12.13 27.83 -2.98
N ASN A 60 -11.47 28.92 -2.59
CA ASN A 60 -10.28 29.42 -3.27
C ASN A 60 -9.05 28.53 -3.00
N GLU A 61 -8.95 27.94 -1.82
CA GLU A 61 -7.88 27.01 -1.47
C GLU A 61 -8.02 25.71 -2.27
N ILE A 62 -9.23 25.15 -2.34
CA ILE A 62 -9.53 23.96 -3.17
C ILE A 62 -9.23 24.24 -4.65
N ARG A 63 -9.59 25.42 -5.17
CA ARG A 63 -9.25 25.82 -6.55
C ARG A 63 -7.74 25.87 -6.76
N THR A 64 -7.00 26.45 -5.82
CA THR A 64 -5.54 26.54 -5.89
C THR A 64 -4.89 25.15 -5.87
N ILE A 65 -5.40 24.23 -5.05
CA ILE A 65 -4.95 22.83 -5.01
C ILE A 65 -5.26 22.14 -6.35
N LYS A 66 -6.49 22.26 -6.86
CA LYS A 66 -6.88 21.71 -8.17
C LYS A 66 -5.98 22.25 -9.29
N ASP A 67 -5.70 23.56 -9.29
CA ASP A 67 -4.85 24.20 -10.28
C ASP A 67 -3.39 23.74 -10.20
N ARG A 68 -2.88 23.47 -8.99
CA ARG A 68 -1.52 22.94 -8.76
C ARG A 68 -1.34 21.57 -9.43
N TYR A 69 -2.33 20.69 -9.33
CA TYR A 69 -2.25 19.30 -9.81
C TYR A 69 -2.84 19.08 -11.22
N LYS A 70 -3.18 20.14 -11.95
CA LYS A 70 -3.60 20.05 -13.37
C LYS A 70 -2.53 19.41 -14.25
N LEU A 71 -2.96 18.69 -15.29
CA LEU A 71 -2.08 18.05 -16.28
C LEU A 71 -1.09 19.01 -16.93
N ILE A 72 -1.45 20.28 -17.12
CA ILE A 72 -0.58 21.27 -17.76
C ILE A 72 0.65 21.61 -16.90
N ARG A 73 0.58 21.39 -15.58
CA ARG A 73 1.67 21.64 -14.64
C ARG A 73 2.48 20.39 -14.31
N SER A 74 2.30 19.27 -15.03
CA SER A 74 2.90 17.97 -14.68
C SER A 74 4.41 18.01 -14.44
N PHE A 75 5.16 18.84 -15.17
CA PHE A 75 6.61 18.92 -15.06
C PHE A 75 7.14 19.90 -13.99
N HIS A 76 6.24 20.58 -13.26
CA HIS A 76 6.60 21.58 -12.26
C HIS A 76 6.67 20.96 -10.85
N ASN A 77 7.82 20.35 -10.51
CA ASN A 77 8.10 19.53 -9.32
C ASN A 77 7.53 18.10 -9.41
N LEU A 78 8.39 17.15 -9.79
CA LEU A 78 8.02 15.74 -10.00
C LEU A 78 7.76 14.97 -8.70
N ARG A 79 8.35 15.40 -7.57
CA ARG A 79 8.19 14.75 -6.25
C ARG A 79 6.85 15.07 -5.59
N ASP A 80 6.23 16.20 -5.95
CA ASP A 80 4.92 16.60 -5.44
C ASP A 80 3.80 15.98 -6.28
N VAL A 81 3.36 14.78 -5.91
CA VAL A 81 2.40 13.99 -6.70
C VAL A 81 0.95 14.42 -6.45
N GLY A 82 0.61 14.77 -5.21
CA GLY A 82 -0.76 15.07 -4.82
C GLY A 82 -0.93 15.36 -3.33
N VAL A 83 -2.17 15.71 -2.96
CA VAL A 83 -2.62 15.96 -1.60
C VAL A 83 -3.80 15.06 -1.27
N LEU A 84 -3.74 14.42 -0.11
CA LEU A 84 -4.84 13.73 0.53
C LEU A 84 -5.35 14.58 1.69
N ILE A 85 -6.64 14.91 1.67
CA ILE A 85 -7.34 15.59 2.77
C ILE A 85 -8.25 14.57 3.42
N VAL A 86 -8.08 14.33 4.72
CA VAL A 86 -8.93 13.43 5.51
C VAL A 86 -9.66 14.26 6.57
N LYS A 87 -10.99 14.24 6.52
CA LYS A 87 -11.85 14.83 7.56
C LYS A 87 -12.40 13.69 8.41
N VAL A 88 -12.04 13.65 9.69
CA VAL A 88 -12.54 12.66 10.66
C VAL A 88 -13.70 13.27 11.43
N PHE A 89 -14.89 12.68 11.35
CA PHE A 89 -16.09 13.25 11.97
C PHE A 89 -16.45 12.60 13.31
N LYS A 90 -16.56 11.26 13.34
CA LYS A 90 -16.91 10.50 14.54
C LYS A 90 -16.64 9.00 14.38
N ALA A 91 -16.61 8.29 15.49
CA ALA A 91 -16.69 6.84 15.56
C ALA A 91 -17.84 6.41 16.49
N GLN A 92 -18.42 5.23 16.27
CA GLN A 92 -19.50 4.67 17.08
C GLN A 92 -19.33 3.16 17.25
N GLY A 93 -19.95 2.56 18.29
CA GLY A 93 -19.97 1.11 18.47
C GLY A 93 -18.65 0.47 18.92
N LEU A 94 -17.71 1.26 19.46
CA LEU A 94 -16.39 0.80 19.91
C LEU A 94 -16.49 -0.10 21.15
N ALA A 95 -15.57 -1.06 21.29
CA ALA A 95 -15.47 -1.86 22.51
C ALA A 95 -15.06 -1.02 23.72
N ALA A 96 -15.63 -1.34 24.89
CA ALA A 96 -15.17 -0.86 26.18
C ALA A 96 -13.86 -1.57 26.55
N ALA A 97 -12.80 -0.81 26.82
CA ALA A 97 -11.48 -1.34 27.18
C ALA A 97 -11.13 -1.09 28.67
N ASP A 98 -11.79 -0.15 29.34
CA ASP A 98 -11.47 0.20 30.72
C ASP A 98 -12.15 -0.72 31.73
N PHE A 99 -11.33 -1.38 32.57
CA PHE A 99 -11.80 -2.21 33.68
C PHE A 99 -12.63 -1.36 34.67
N GLY A 100 -13.94 -1.61 34.71
CA GLY A 100 -14.83 -1.16 35.79
C GLY A 100 -15.92 -0.15 35.43
N VAL A 101 -15.85 0.55 34.29
CA VAL A 101 -16.82 1.63 33.96
C VAL A 101 -17.56 1.40 32.63
N GLY A 102 -17.12 0.45 31.80
CA GLY A 102 -17.74 0.19 30.50
C GLY A 102 -17.54 1.34 29.49
N LYS A 103 -16.47 2.13 29.65
CA LYS A 103 -16.08 3.22 28.75
C LYS A 103 -14.71 2.93 28.13
N SER A 104 -14.35 3.75 27.15
CA SER A 104 -13.04 3.77 26.50
C SER A 104 -12.65 5.22 26.24
N ASP A 105 -11.36 5.47 26.09
CA ASP A 105 -10.77 6.75 25.65
C ASP A 105 -10.31 6.64 24.18
N PRO A 106 -11.23 6.72 23.20
CA PRO A 106 -10.88 6.52 21.80
C PRO A 106 -10.08 7.70 21.24
N PHE A 107 -9.10 7.38 20.40
CA PHE A 107 -8.35 8.33 19.59
C PHE A 107 -8.18 7.77 18.17
N CYS A 108 -8.05 8.66 17.19
CA CYS A 108 -7.80 8.30 15.81
C CYS A 108 -6.36 8.66 15.43
N VAL A 109 -5.66 7.73 14.79
CA VAL A 109 -4.33 7.95 14.22
C VAL A 109 -4.43 7.78 12.72
N LEU A 110 -4.05 8.82 11.98
CA LEU A 110 -3.89 8.79 10.53
C LEU A 110 -2.41 8.59 10.22
N GLU A 111 -2.08 7.47 9.59
CA GLU A 111 -0.72 7.17 9.16
C GLU A 111 -0.69 7.07 7.63
N LEU A 112 0.15 7.91 7.00
CA LEU A 112 0.43 7.88 5.58
C LEU A 112 1.94 7.81 5.38
N ILE A 113 2.43 6.62 5.02
CA ILE A 113 3.86 6.32 4.85
C ILE A 113 4.64 6.60 6.16
N ASN A 114 5.38 7.71 6.21
CA ASN A 114 6.18 8.14 7.36
C ASN A 114 5.52 9.31 8.12
N SER A 115 4.39 9.83 7.64
CA SER A 115 3.61 10.87 8.32
C SER A 115 2.58 10.23 9.25
N ARG A 116 2.62 10.58 10.54
CA ARG A 116 1.66 10.13 11.55
C ARG A 116 1.02 11.35 12.20
N LEU A 117 -0.29 11.48 12.03
CA LEU A 117 -1.11 12.51 12.67
C LEU A 117 -2.06 11.83 13.66
N GLN A 118 -2.29 12.45 14.81
CA GLN A 118 -3.16 11.90 15.85
C GLN A 118 -4.18 12.96 16.26
N THR A 119 -5.46 12.56 16.33
CA THR A 119 -6.52 13.43 16.85
C THR A 119 -6.42 13.55 18.37
N GLN A 120 -7.04 14.58 18.95
CA GLN A 120 -7.21 14.64 20.40
C GLN A 120 -7.98 13.41 20.93
N THR A 121 -7.69 13.03 22.17
CA THR A 121 -8.43 11.98 22.88
C THR A 121 -9.74 12.58 23.38
N GLU A 122 -10.87 12.01 22.97
CA GLU A 122 -12.19 12.40 23.46
C GLU A 122 -12.54 11.58 24.71
N TYR A 123 -12.71 12.25 25.85
CA TYR A 123 -12.94 11.59 27.13
C TYR A 123 -14.44 11.29 27.36
N LYS A 124 -14.75 10.05 27.77
CA LYS A 124 -16.04 9.62 28.36
C LYS A 124 -17.31 9.76 27.49
N THR A 125 -17.27 9.57 26.18
CA THR A 125 -18.50 9.60 25.33
C THR A 125 -18.56 8.46 24.31
N LEU A 126 -19.77 7.95 24.03
CA LEU A 126 -20.02 6.81 23.12
C LEU A 126 -20.88 7.16 21.88
N SER A 127 -21.26 8.44 21.68
CA SER A 127 -22.21 8.79 20.59
C SER A 127 -22.43 10.31 20.33
N PRO A 128 -21.62 10.97 19.49
CA PRO A 128 -21.94 12.31 18.98
C PRO A 128 -22.87 12.27 17.74
N SER A 129 -23.77 13.26 17.59
CA SER A 129 -24.81 13.31 16.53
C SER A 129 -24.98 14.67 15.87
N TRP A 130 -25.00 14.70 14.53
CA TRP A 130 -25.37 15.86 13.70
C TRP A 130 -26.12 15.37 12.45
N ASN A 131 -27.32 15.90 12.18
CA ASN A 131 -28.29 15.39 11.20
C ASN A 131 -27.88 15.58 9.73
N LYS A 132 -27.09 14.66 9.14
CA LYS A 132 -26.86 14.53 7.69
C LYS A 132 -26.72 13.05 7.28
N ILE A 133 -26.86 12.76 5.99
CA ILE A 133 -26.69 11.42 5.41
C ILE A 133 -25.19 11.14 5.28
N PHE A 134 -24.73 10.02 5.82
CA PHE A 134 -23.31 9.66 5.91
C PHE A 134 -23.09 8.22 5.43
N THR A 135 -22.03 7.99 4.66
CA THR A 135 -21.52 6.64 4.35
C THR A 135 -20.59 6.22 5.48
N LEU A 136 -20.97 5.22 6.27
CA LEU A 136 -20.22 4.70 7.42
C LEU A 136 -19.34 3.53 6.98
N TYR A 137 -18.08 3.50 7.43
CA TYR A 137 -17.15 2.41 7.14
C TYR A 137 -17.01 1.51 8.36
N ALA A 138 -17.14 0.20 8.15
CA ALA A 138 -16.94 -0.80 9.21
C ALA A 138 -15.47 -0.82 9.65
N LEU A 139 -15.23 -0.78 10.97
CA LEU A 139 -13.89 -0.83 11.52
C LEU A 139 -13.33 -2.25 11.50
N LYS A 140 -12.09 -2.38 11.03
CA LYS A 140 -11.33 -3.61 11.06
C LYS A 140 -10.53 -3.73 12.35
N ASP A 141 -10.20 -4.97 12.71
CA ASP A 141 -9.33 -5.30 13.83
C ASP A 141 -7.86 -4.91 13.57
N LYS A 142 -6.98 -5.14 14.55
CA LYS A 142 -5.55 -4.79 14.43
C LYS A 142 -4.85 -5.51 13.27
N LYS A 143 -5.32 -6.71 12.87
CA LYS A 143 -4.78 -7.45 11.73
C LYS A 143 -5.39 -7.01 10.39
N LEU A 144 -6.34 -6.06 10.37
CA LEU A 144 -7.05 -5.60 9.16
C LEU A 144 -7.85 -6.70 8.42
N ARG A 145 -8.10 -7.84 9.06
CA ARG A 145 -8.74 -9.01 8.42
C ARG A 145 -10.16 -9.23 8.89
N LEU A 146 -10.42 -8.96 10.16
CA LEU A 146 -11.71 -9.18 10.80
C LEU A 146 -12.31 -7.86 11.24
N ARG A 147 -13.58 -7.88 11.63
CA ARG A 147 -14.25 -6.71 12.19
C ARG A 147 -13.69 -6.43 13.59
N ALA A 148 -13.52 -5.16 13.93
CA ALA A 148 -13.05 -4.76 15.26
C ALA A 148 -14.02 -5.25 16.36
N LYS A 149 -13.49 -5.49 17.56
CA LYS A 149 -14.29 -5.82 18.75
C LYS A 149 -15.17 -4.61 19.11
N GLY A 150 -16.45 -4.83 19.39
CA GLY A 150 -17.41 -3.78 19.73
C GLY A 150 -18.83 -4.10 19.29
N ASN A 151 -19.79 -3.23 19.61
CA ASN A 151 -21.17 -3.34 19.14
C ASN A 151 -21.32 -2.56 17.82
N HIS A 152 -20.96 -3.20 16.71
CA HIS A 152 -20.93 -2.60 15.36
C HIS A 152 -20.01 -1.37 15.26
N PRO A 153 -18.69 -1.56 15.41
CA PRO A 153 -17.76 -0.45 15.37
C PRO A 153 -17.64 0.13 13.96
N GLU A 154 -17.86 1.44 13.85
CA GLU A 154 -17.88 2.18 12.58
C GLU A 154 -17.22 3.54 12.75
N ILE A 155 -16.57 4.01 11.69
CA ILE A 155 -15.97 5.35 11.62
C ILE A 155 -16.53 6.13 10.43
N LEU A 156 -16.75 7.43 10.66
CA LEU A 156 -17.17 8.38 9.65
C LEU A 156 -16.00 9.29 9.27
N LEU A 157 -15.62 9.22 8.00
CA LEU A 157 -14.57 10.03 7.41
C LEU A 157 -14.90 10.43 5.97
N GLU A 158 -14.38 11.59 5.57
CA GLU A 158 -14.40 12.07 4.18
C GLU A 158 -12.95 12.18 3.70
N CYS A 159 -12.64 11.52 2.59
CA CYS A 159 -11.34 11.58 1.94
C CYS A 159 -11.45 12.33 0.60
N SER A 160 -10.67 13.38 0.43
CA SER A 160 -10.52 14.11 -0.83
C SER A 160 -9.09 13.96 -1.33
N VAL A 161 -8.92 13.36 -2.51
CA VAL A 161 -7.61 13.15 -3.15
C VAL A 161 -7.48 14.03 -4.37
N TYR A 162 -6.44 14.86 -4.42
CA TYR A 162 -6.08 15.69 -5.58
C TYR A 162 -4.68 15.32 -6.03
N TRP A 163 -4.54 14.81 -7.24
CA TRP A 163 -3.25 14.32 -7.73
C TRP A 163 -3.10 14.51 -9.23
N ASN A 164 -1.85 14.55 -9.65
CA ASN A 164 -1.49 14.63 -11.06
C ASN A 164 -1.15 13.23 -11.61
N GLN A 165 -1.85 12.82 -12.65
CA GLN A 165 -1.72 11.50 -13.28
C GLN A 165 -0.30 11.20 -13.79
N VAL A 166 0.34 12.18 -14.42
CA VAL A 166 1.67 12.02 -15.02
C VAL A 166 2.75 11.97 -13.94
N ARG A 167 2.65 12.82 -12.91
CA ARG A 167 3.58 12.78 -11.78
C ARG A 167 3.50 11.46 -11.04
N ALA A 168 2.28 10.98 -10.77
CA ALA A 168 2.08 9.67 -10.16
C ALA A 168 2.67 8.54 -11.01
N ALA A 169 2.47 8.59 -12.33
CA ALA A 169 3.04 7.61 -13.26
C ALA A 169 4.58 7.59 -13.26
N ILE A 170 5.22 8.75 -13.10
CA ILE A 170 6.68 8.84 -12.98
C ILE A 170 7.14 8.32 -11.61
N GLN A 171 6.43 8.69 -10.53
CA GLN A 171 6.73 8.24 -9.17
C GLN A 171 6.77 6.71 -9.10
N THR A 172 5.80 6.05 -9.75
CA THR A 172 5.93 4.84 -10.59
C THR A 172 7.20 3.99 -10.53
N ILE A 173 8.30 4.63 -10.88
CA ILE A 173 9.58 4.00 -11.23
C ILE A 173 10.66 4.34 -10.19
N GLU A 174 10.39 5.33 -9.34
CA GLU A 174 11.28 5.70 -8.23
C GLU A 174 11.16 4.69 -7.08
N PRO A 175 12.22 4.47 -6.29
CA PRO A 175 12.17 3.53 -5.17
C PRO A 175 11.04 3.89 -4.20
N LYS A 176 10.37 2.86 -3.67
CA LYS A 176 9.31 3.01 -2.66
C LYS A 176 9.93 3.60 -1.39
N GLU A 177 9.25 4.56 -0.77
CA GLU A 177 9.71 5.13 0.51
C GLU A 177 9.70 4.04 1.58
N GLU A 178 10.86 3.79 2.19
CA GLU A 178 10.96 2.83 3.29
C GLU A 178 10.30 3.40 4.53
N LYS A 179 9.43 2.59 5.16
CA LYS A 179 8.89 2.92 6.47
C LYS A 179 9.99 2.72 7.50
N TYR A 180 10.49 3.80 8.10
CA TYR A 180 11.62 3.75 9.03
C TYR A 180 11.28 3.04 10.36
N MET A 181 10.01 3.09 10.77
CA MET A 181 9.52 2.35 11.93
C MET A 181 8.94 1.01 11.48
N GLN A 182 9.83 0.05 11.21
CA GLN A 182 9.45 -1.35 11.02
C GLN A 182 9.98 -2.18 12.18
N ILE A 183 9.10 -2.95 12.81
CA ILE A 183 9.52 -3.98 13.76
C ILE A 183 10.15 -5.09 12.90
N GLU A 184 11.42 -5.42 13.14
CA GLU A 184 12.08 -6.50 12.44
C GLU A 184 11.26 -7.80 12.56
N PRO A 185 10.86 -8.41 11.43
CA PRO A 185 9.99 -9.58 11.47
C PRO A 185 10.76 -10.77 12.07
N LYS A 186 10.35 -11.18 13.28
CA LYS A 186 10.80 -12.43 13.89
C LYS A 186 10.31 -13.63 13.06
N PHE A 187 11.07 -14.72 13.04
CA PHE A 187 10.63 -15.97 12.43
C PHE A 187 9.30 -16.43 13.03
N LYS A 188 8.33 -16.75 12.16
CA LYS A 188 7.03 -17.31 12.53
C LYS A 188 6.74 -18.48 11.60
N ARG A 189 6.65 -19.69 12.16
CA ARG A 189 6.45 -20.93 11.40
C ARG A 189 5.26 -20.86 10.43
N GLN A 190 4.14 -20.30 10.85
CA GLN A 190 2.96 -20.16 10.00
C GLN A 190 3.18 -19.23 8.81
N ILE A 191 3.85 -18.08 9.02
CA ILE A 191 4.20 -17.15 7.94
C ILE A 191 5.11 -17.85 6.93
N PHE A 192 6.08 -18.62 7.41
CA PHE A 192 6.96 -19.42 6.56
C PHE A 192 6.18 -20.44 5.72
N VAL A 193 5.36 -21.29 6.35
CA VAL A 193 4.56 -22.31 5.64
C VAL A 193 3.63 -21.66 4.62
N ARG A 194 2.99 -20.55 4.98
CA ARG A 194 2.11 -19.79 4.09
C ARG A 194 2.86 -19.22 2.89
N ASN A 195 4.02 -18.59 3.11
CA ASN A 195 4.86 -18.07 2.02
C ASN A 195 5.35 -19.19 1.09
N VAL A 196 5.70 -20.37 1.64
CA VAL A 196 6.05 -21.54 0.83
C VAL A 196 4.86 -22.01 -0.03
N ASN A 197 3.65 -22.04 0.53
CA ASN A 197 2.46 -22.41 -0.24
C ASN A 197 2.15 -21.41 -1.37
N ARG A 198 2.33 -20.10 -1.13
CA ARG A 198 2.22 -19.06 -2.16
C ARG A 198 3.21 -19.29 -3.30
N VAL A 199 4.49 -19.50 -2.98
CA VAL A 199 5.51 -19.82 -4.00
C VAL A 199 5.21 -21.13 -4.72
N LYS A 200 4.76 -22.17 -4.00
CA LYS A 200 4.36 -23.44 -4.59
C LYS A 200 3.25 -23.25 -5.61
N ALA A 201 2.22 -22.44 -5.31
CA ALA A 201 1.15 -22.14 -6.26
C ALA A 201 1.69 -21.49 -7.54
N ALA A 202 2.60 -20.52 -7.42
CA ALA A 202 3.25 -19.91 -8.58
C ALA A 202 4.10 -20.91 -9.40
N ILE A 203 4.81 -21.82 -8.74
CA ILE A 203 5.59 -22.88 -9.41
C ILE A 203 4.66 -23.87 -10.12
N MET A 204 3.53 -24.24 -9.52
CA MET A 204 2.56 -25.15 -10.15
C MET A 204 1.97 -24.53 -11.42
N ASP A 205 1.64 -23.23 -11.43
CA ASP A 205 1.18 -22.53 -12.64
C ASP A 205 2.22 -22.64 -13.79
N ILE A 206 3.52 -22.55 -13.47
CA ILE A 206 4.63 -22.71 -14.44
C ILE A 206 4.77 -24.17 -14.88
N TYR A 207 4.65 -25.11 -13.93
CA TYR A 207 4.74 -26.54 -14.19
C TYR A 207 3.63 -27.00 -15.14
N ASP A 208 2.39 -26.56 -14.93
CA ASP A 208 1.25 -26.87 -15.79
C ASP A 208 1.44 -26.30 -17.20
N PHE A 209 2.02 -25.10 -17.32
CA PHE A 209 2.40 -24.56 -18.62
C PHE A 209 3.49 -25.42 -19.31
N GLY A 210 4.50 -25.85 -18.57
CA GLY A 210 5.55 -26.74 -19.06
C GLY A 210 4.99 -28.09 -19.54
N LEU A 211 4.07 -28.68 -18.78
CA LEU A 211 3.35 -29.89 -19.17
C LEU A 211 2.50 -29.67 -20.42
N TYR A 212 1.83 -28.51 -20.53
CA TYR A 212 1.08 -28.18 -21.74
C TYR A 212 1.98 -28.11 -22.98
N VAL A 213 3.15 -27.45 -22.88
CA VAL A 213 4.14 -27.43 -23.97
C VAL A 213 4.65 -28.84 -24.28
N LYS A 214 4.95 -29.64 -23.26
CA LYS A 214 5.37 -31.04 -23.43
C LYS A 214 4.32 -31.87 -24.16
N SER A 215 3.04 -31.75 -23.80
CA SER A 215 1.93 -32.44 -24.48
C SER A 215 1.84 -32.09 -25.97
N CYS A 216 2.24 -30.87 -26.35
CA CYS A 216 2.32 -30.45 -27.74
C CYS A 216 3.47 -31.17 -28.48
N PHE A 217 4.64 -31.32 -27.85
CA PHE A 217 5.78 -32.03 -28.44
C PHE A 217 5.58 -33.55 -28.51
N GLU A 218 4.85 -34.13 -27.57
CA GLU A 218 4.55 -35.57 -27.54
C GLU A 218 3.34 -35.95 -28.43
N TRP A 219 2.72 -34.97 -29.11
CA TRP A 219 1.58 -35.18 -30.01
C TRP A 219 0.37 -35.85 -29.35
N GLU A 220 0.18 -35.66 -28.03
CA GLU A 220 -0.96 -36.21 -27.29
C GLU A 220 -2.31 -35.76 -27.89
N SER A 221 -2.35 -34.54 -28.43
CA SER A 221 -3.45 -34.03 -29.23
C SER A 221 -2.94 -33.56 -30.59
N PRO A 222 -3.14 -34.35 -31.67
CA PRO A 222 -2.59 -34.05 -32.99
C PRO A 222 -2.97 -32.65 -33.50
N PHE A 223 -4.22 -32.22 -33.29
CA PHE A 223 -4.67 -30.89 -33.70
C PHE A 223 -3.94 -29.76 -32.97
N ARG A 224 -3.80 -29.85 -31.64
CA ARG A 224 -3.10 -28.82 -30.84
C ARG A 224 -1.62 -28.75 -31.21
N SER A 225 -0.98 -29.90 -31.41
CA SER A 225 0.42 -30.00 -31.81
C SER A 225 0.66 -29.42 -33.20
N ILE A 226 -0.23 -29.66 -34.17
CA ILE A 226 -0.13 -29.03 -35.51
C ILE A 226 -0.19 -27.51 -35.38
N VAL A 227 -1.18 -26.98 -34.64
CA VAL A 227 -1.32 -25.53 -34.44
C VAL A 227 -0.08 -24.96 -33.76
N ALA A 228 0.41 -25.59 -32.69
CA ALA A 228 1.61 -25.17 -31.98
C ALA A 228 2.86 -25.21 -32.88
N PHE A 229 3.02 -26.24 -33.70
CA PHE A 229 4.13 -26.38 -34.64
C PHE A 229 4.10 -25.30 -35.74
N VAL A 230 2.93 -25.05 -36.33
CA VAL A 230 2.76 -23.98 -37.33
C VAL A 230 3.08 -22.62 -36.72
N LEU A 231 2.59 -22.33 -35.51
CA LEU A 231 2.91 -21.09 -34.79
C LEU A 231 4.41 -20.98 -34.51
N PHE A 232 5.06 -22.06 -34.06
CA PHE A 232 6.50 -22.10 -33.85
C PHE A 232 7.28 -21.77 -35.12
N VAL A 233 6.97 -22.40 -36.25
CA VAL A 233 7.64 -22.14 -37.53
C VAL A 233 7.46 -20.68 -37.97
N ILE A 234 6.25 -20.13 -37.88
CA ILE A 234 5.97 -18.73 -38.22
C ILE A 234 6.75 -17.77 -37.31
N ILE A 235 6.69 -17.99 -35.99
CA ILE A 235 7.38 -17.14 -35.01
C ILE A 235 8.89 -17.19 -35.25
N THR A 236 9.48 -18.36 -35.40
CA THR A 236 10.93 -18.49 -35.61
C THR A 236 11.39 -17.85 -36.91
N TYR A 237 10.61 -17.95 -37.99
CA TYR A 237 10.98 -17.36 -39.28
C TYR A 237 10.89 -15.83 -39.28
N TYR A 238 9.84 -15.27 -38.67
CA TYR A 238 9.60 -13.82 -38.62
C TYR A 238 10.05 -13.15 -37.32
N PHE A 239 10.85 -13.82 -36.48
CA PHE A 239 11.17 -13.33 -35.15
C PHE A 239 11.94 -12.00 -35.21
N GLU A 240 11.32 -10.94 -34.69
CA GLU A 240 11.96 -9.65 -34.47
C GLU A 240 11.84 -9.23 -33.00
N ALA A 241 12.78 -8.41 -32.51
CA ALA A 241 12.87 -8.07 -31.09
C ALA A 241 11.62 -7.38 -30.52
N TYR A 242 10.89 -6.62 -31.34
CA TYR A 242 9.65 -5.96 -30.92
C TYR A 242 8.51 -6.95 -30.62
N MET A 243 8.60 -8.20 -31.09
CA MET A 243 7.59 -9.23 -30.84
C MET A 243 7.55 -9.67 -29.37
N LEU A 244 8.63 -9.47 -28.60
CA LEU A 244 8.65 -9.83 -27.18
C LEU A 244 7.69 -8.93 -26.36
N PRO A 245 7.76 -7.59 -26.43
CA PRO A 245 6.72 -6.73 -25.85
C PRO A 245 5.32 -7.01 -26.42
N ALA A 246 5.21 -7.30 -27.71
CA ALA A 246 3.92 -7.62 -28.34
C ALA A 246 3.29 -8.88 -27.73
N PHE A 247 4.09 -9.93 -27.49
CA PHE A 247 3.62 -11.14 -26.82
C PHE A 247 3.13 -10.87 -25.40
N LEU A 248 3.86 -10.05 -24.62
CA LEU A 248 3.41 -9.63 -23.29
C LEU A 248 2.09 -8.83 -23.36
N LEU A 249 1.92 -7.96 -24.35
CA LEU A 249 0.67 -7.24 -24.59
C LEU A 249 -0.50 -8.18 -24.90
N LEU A 250 -0.27 -9.30 -25.62
CA LEU A 250 -1.31 -10.30 -25.86
C LEU A 250 -1.81 -10.94 -24.55
N LEU A 251 -0.95 -11.11 -23.54
CA LEU A 251 -1.37 -11.59 -22.22
C LEU A 251 -2.30 -10.58 -21.53
N PHE A 252 -2.00 -9.28 -21.61
CA PHE A 252 -2.90 -8.22 -21.13
C PHE A 252 -4.23 -8.22 -21.87
N VAL A 253 -4.22 -8.32 -23.21
CA VAL A 253 -5.46 -8.37 -24.02
C VAL A 253 -6.30 -9.58 -23.65
N LYS A 254 -5.70 -10.76 -23.52
CA LYS A 254 -6.39 -11.99 -23.08
C LYS A 254 -7.07 -11.77 -21.73
N ASN A 255 -6.35 -11.25 -20.74
CA ASN A 255 -6.89 -11.05 -19.39
C ASN A 255 -7.95 -9.94 -19.37
N TYR A 256 -7.78 -8.87 -20.14
CA TYR A 256 -8.79 -7.83 -20.31
C TYR A 256 -10.10 -8.38 -20.89
N ILE A 257 -10.01 -9.20 -21.94
CA ILE A 257 -11.18 -9.87 -22.54
C ILE A 257 -11.88 -10.75 -21.50
N VAL A 258 -11.11 -11.56 -20.77
CA VAL A 258 -11.65 -12.42 -19.70
C VAL A 258 -12.41 -11.60 -18.65
N ILE A 259 -11.85 -10.48 -18.19
CA ILE A 259 -12.51 -9.58 -17.22
C ILE A 259 -13.78 -8.95 -17.83
N SER A 260 -13.73 -8.56 -19.11
CA SER A 260 -14.88 -7.97 -19.79
C SER A 260 -16.05 -8.95 -19.95
N ILE A 261 -15.77 -10.25 -20.07
CA ILE A 261 -16.77 -11.31 -20.29
C ILE A 261 -17.28 -11.89 -18.96
N VAL A 262 -16.37 -12.23 -18.05
CA VAL A 262 -16.69 -12.94 -16.79
C VAL A 262 -17.06 -11.97 -15.66
N GLY A 263 -16.77 -10.68 -15.82
CA GLY A 263 -16.80 -9.70 -14.75
C GLY A 263 -15.55 -9.78 -13.87
N SER A 264 -15.47 -8.89 -12.88
CA SER A 264 -14.29 -8.78 -12.02
C SER A 264 -14.02 -10.08 -11.26
N ARG A 265 -12.81 -10.64 -11.39
CA ARG A 265 -12.34 -11.78 -10.58
C ARG A 265 -11.90 -11.30 -9.19
N TYR A 266 -12.83 -10.76 -8.40
CA TYR A 266 -12.61 -10.74 -6.96
C TYR A 266 -12.89 -12.15 -6.42
N PRO A 267 -12.02 -12.72 -5.56
CA PRO A 267 -12.35 -13.95 -4.88
C PRO A 267 -13.71 -13.79 -4.19
N LYS A 268 -14.63 -14.73 -4.46
CA LYS A 268 -15.98 -14.71 -3.90
C LYS A 268 -15.90 -14.75 -2.37
N ASP A 269 -16.90 -14.16 -1.73
CA ASP A 269 -16.84 -13.86 -0.31
C ASP A 269 -16.66 -15.09 0.61
N GLU A 270 -17.02 -16.28 0.13
CA GLU A 270 -17.08 -17.55 0.88
C GLU A 270 -15.70 -18.14 1.26
N ASP A 271 -14.63 -17.85 0.51
CA ASP A 271 -13.30 -18.45 0.75
C ASP A 271 -12.49 -17.77 1.88
N ALA A 272 -12.94 -16.61 2.36
CA ALA A 272 -12.17 -15.78 3.31
C ALA A 272 -12.64 -15.88 4.76
N GLU A 273 -13.90 -16.20 5.01
CA GLU A 273 -14.40 -16.40 6.37
C GLU A 273 -13.78 -17.68 6.97
N SER A 274 -13.52 -18.71 6.15
CA SER A 274 -12.77 -19.90 6.55
C SER A 274 -11.29 -19.61 6.85
N SER A 275 -10.62 -18.82 6.01
CA SER A 275 -9.20 -18.48 6.18
C SER A 275 -8.95 -17.53 7.37
N ALA A 276 -9.87 -16.60 7.65
CA ALA A 276 -9.73 -15.67 8.77
C ALA A 276 -9.93 -16.35 10.14
N ASN A 277 -10.80 -17.37 10.19
CA ASN A 277 -10.99 -18.20 11.39
C ASN A 277 -9.76 -19.06 11.72
N GLU A 278 -8.97 -19.48 10.72
CA GLU A 278 -7.69 -20.18 10.95
C GLU A 278 -6.64 -19.29 11.65
N ASP A 279 -6.66 -17.97 11.42
CA ASP A 279 -5.75 -17.00 12.04
C ASP A 279 -6.17 -16.58 13.47
N GLU A 280 -7.38 -16.93 13.93
CA GLU A 280 -7.93 -16.61 15.26
C GLU A 280 -7.54 -17.64 16.33
N ILE A 281 -7.04 -18.82 15.95
CA ILE A 281 -6.69 -19.92 16.88
C ILE A 281 -5.42 -19.61 17.71
N ASP A 282 -4.66 -18.56 17.38
CA ASP A 282 -3.34 -18.28 17.98
C ASP A 282 -3.27 -17.02 18.88
N GLU A 283 -4.26 -16.82 19.76
CA GLU A 283 -4.13 -15.87 20.90
C GLU A 283 -3.42 -16.48 22.14
N ASP A 284 -2.88 -17.70 22.07
CA ASP A 284 -2.10 -18.32 23.16
C ASP A 284 -0.57 -18.19 22.95
N ASP A 285 -0.08 -16.98 22.73
CA ASP A 285 1.32 -16.62 22.99
C ASP A 285 1.35 -15.70 24.23
N LYS A 286 0.90 -16.25 25.36
CA LYS A 286 1.25 -15.68 26.67
C LYS A 286 2.74 -15.89 26.85
N ASP A 287 3.50 -14.81 26.67
CA ASP A 287 4.83 -14.62 27.23
C ASP A 287 4.80 -15.01 28.72
N LYS A 288 5.09 -16.28 29.02
CA LYS A 288 5.47 -16.72 30.36
C LYS A 288 6.97 -16.52 30.45
N ASP A 289 7.37 -15.37 31.00
CA ASP A 289 8.71 -15.22 31.55
C ASP A 289 8.98 -16.40 32.49
N PRO A 290 10.03 -17.21 32.27
CA PRO A 290 10.43 -18.20 33.25
C PRO A 290 11.00 -17.43 34.45
N ALA A 291 10.30 -17.52 35.57
CA ALA A 291 10.78 -17.09 36.86
C ALA A 291 12.16 -17.68 37.15
N ASP A 292 13.01 -16.80 37.66
CA ASP A 292 14.30 -16.98 38.32
C ASP A 292 14.57 -18.38 38.89
N HIS A 293 15.65 -19.03 38.41
CA HIS A 293 16.44 -19.94 39.24
C HIS A 293 17.82 -20.29 38.63
N HIS A 294 18.85 -19.87 39.37
CA HIS A 294 20.14 -20.52 39.66
C HIS A 294 21.23 -20.70 38.57
N ASP A 295 22.42 -20.23 38.95
CA ASP A 295 23.71 -20.24 38.25
C ASP A 295 24.21 -21.60 37.76
N ILE A 296 24.57 -21.72 36.46
CA ILE A 296 25.42 -22.77 35.84
C ILE A 296 26.16 -22.17 34.60
N PRO A 297 27.45 -22.50 34.34
CA PRO A 297 28.46 -21.57 33.79
C PRO A 297 28.47 -21.35 32.28
N GLU A 298 29.34 -20.42 31.86
CA GLU A 298 29.50 -19.66 30.62
C GLU A 298 29.44 -20.40 29.25
N GLU A 299 29.27 -21.73 29.20
CA GLU A 299 29.12 -22.50 27.95
C GLU A 299 27.75 -22.34 27.26
N LYS A 300 26.69 -21.98 28.01
CA LYS A 300 25.34 -21.80 27.44
C LYS A 300 25.15 -20.50 26.65
N LYS A 301 26.06 -19.53 26.79
CA LYS A 301 26.03 -18.28 26.00
C LYS A 301 26.31 -18.59 24.52
N SER A 302 27.28 -19.46 24.22
CA SER A 302 27.60 -19.84 22.85
C SER A 302 26.50 -20.66 22.18
N LEU A 303 25.80 -21.55 22.91
CA LEU A 303 24.66 -22.28 22.34
C LEU A 303 23.45 -21.37 22.08
N LYS A 304 23.18 -20.40 22.97
CA LYS A 304 22.13 -19.40 22.76
C LYS A 304 22.45 -18.49 21.57
N GLU A 305 23.69 -18.05 21.43
CA GLU A 305 24.16 -17.28 20.27
C GLU A 305 24.06 -18.08 18.97
N ARG A 306 24.44 -19.37 18.99
CA ARG A 306 24.28 -20.27 17.83
C ARG A 306 22.81 -20.47 17.46
N LEU A 307 21.92 -20.62 18.43
CA LEU A 307 20.48 -20.71 18.19
C LEU A 307 19.90 -19.40 17.65
N GLN A 308 20.34 -18.25 18.17
CA GLN A 308 19.93 -16.94 17.70
C GLN A 308 20.43 -16.69 16.27
N ALA A 309 21.66 -17.07 15.95
CA ALA A 309 22.20 -17.01 14.59
C ALA A 309 21.42 -17.91 13.62
N ILE A 310 21.05 -19.12 14.04
CA ILE A 310 20.17 -19.99 13.24
C ILE A 310 18.80 -19.35 13.04
N GLN A 311 18.21 -18.76 14.08
CA GLN A 311 16.91 -18.09 13.99
C GLN A 311 16.95 -16.89 13.04
N GLU A 312 18.05 -16.12 13.05
CA GLU A 312 18.28 -15.03 12.11
C GLU A 312 18.37 -15.54 10.67
N VAL A 313 19.16 -16.59 10.41
CA VAL A 313 19.26 -17.22 9.08
C VAL A 313 17.89 -17.71 8.61
N ILE A 314 17.12 -18.39 9.47
CA ILE A 314 15.77 -18.86 9.09
C ILE A 314 14.84 -17.67 8.83
N ALA A 315 14.93 -16.57 9.60
CA ALA A 315 14.16 -15.36 9.34
C ALA A 315 14.52 -14.71 8.00
N THR A 316 15.81 -14.66 7.64
CA THR A 316 16.23 -14.15 6.31
C THR A 316 15.67 -15.00 5.17
N VAL A 317 15.67 -16.34 5.31
CA VAL A 317 15.06 -17.24 4.32
C VAL A 317 13.55 -17.04 4.25
N GLN A 318 12.87 -16.93 5.39
CA GLN A 318 11.43 -16.64 5.43
C GLN A 318 11.09 -15.35 4.68
N ASN A 319 11.88 -14.29 4.90
CA ASN A 319 11.69 -12.99 4.26
C ASN A 319 12.00 -13.05 2.76
N ALA A 320 13.03 -13.79 2.35
CA ALA A 320 13.36 -14.01 0.94
C ALA A 320 12.25 -14.77 0.19
N ILE A 321 11.72 -15.84 0.77
CA ILE A 321 10.58 -16.58 0.20
C ILE A 321 9.35 -15.69 0.14
N GLY A 322 9.10 -14.89 1.19
CA GLY A 322 8.03 -13.90 1.21
C GLY A 322 8.15 -12.86 0.09
N TYR A 323 9.36 -12.35 -0.16
CA TYR A 323 9.65 -11.42 -1.25
C TYR A 323 9.48 -12.04 -2.64
N ILE A 324 9.85 -13.31 -2.82
CA ILE A 324 9.62 -14.04 -4.08
C ILE A 324 8.12 -14.24 -4.31
N ALA A 325 7.39 -14.66 -3.26
CA ALA A 325 5.95 -14.81 -3.32
C ALA A 325 5.27 -13.50 -3.72
N SER A 326 5.63 -12.39 -3.06
CA SER A 326 5.04 -11.09 -3.36
C SER A 326 5.33 -10.65 -4.79
N ILE A 327 6.57 -10.77 -5.30
CA ILE A 327 6.86 -10.46 -6.70
C ILE A 327 6.01 -11.29 -7.65
N SER A 328 5.88 -12.60 -7.41
CA SER A 328 5.13 -13.49 -8.30
C SER A 328 3.65 -13.11 -8.37
N GLU A 329 3.06 -12.77 -7.23
CA GLU A 329 1.69 -12.32 -7.10
C GLU A 329 1.49 -10.92 -7.68
N SER A 330 2.39 -9.97 -7.39
CA SER A 330 2.38 -8.63 -7.99
C SER A 330 2.45 -8.68 -9.52
N ILE A 331 3.27 -9.57 -10.10
CA ILE A 331 3.31 -9.79 -11.56
C ILE A 331 1.94 -10.29 -12.05
N LYS A 332 1.40 -11.34 -11.43
CA LYS A 332 0.08 -11.91 -11.77
C LYS A 332 -1.04 -10.86 -11.67
N ASN A 333 -1.02 -10.06 -10.62
CA ASN A 333 -1.99 -8.99 -10.35
C ASN A 333 -1.85 -7.82 -11.33
N THR A 334 -0.64 -7.54 -11.82
CA THR A 334 -0.43 -6.59 -12.92
C THR A 334 -1.11 -7.08 -14.20
N PHE A 335 -0.92 -8.34 -14.59
CA PHE A 335 -1.57 -8.89 -15.78
C PHE A 335 -3.08 -9.05 -15.63
N ASN A 336 -3.59 -9.21 -14.42
CA ASN A 336 -5.02 -9.36 -14.13
C ASN A 336 -5.77 -8.04 -13.96
N PHE A 337 -5.14 -6.88 -14.20
CA PHE A 337 -5.76 -5.57 -13.98
C PHE A 337 -6.28 -5.36 -12.55
N THR A 338 -5.65 -5.99 -11.54
CA THR A 338 -6.03 -5.83 -10.13
C THR A 338 -5.97 -4.36 -9.71
N VAL A 339 -4.94 -3.63 -10.15
CA VAL A 339 -4.89 -2.17 -10.09
C VAL A 339 -4.90 -1.63 -11.52
N PRO A 340 -6.04 -1.13 -12.03
CA PRO A 340 -6.18 -0.73 -13.43
C PRO A 340 -5.16 0.33 -13.86
N PHE A 341 -4.89 1.33 -13.01
CA PHE A 341 -3.94 2.41 -13.31
C PHE A 341 -2.53 1.88 -13.60
N LEU A 342 -1.99 1.04 -12.70
CA LEU A 342 -0.66 0.46 -12.87
C LEU A 342 -0.59 -0.47 -14.08
N SER A 343 -1.64 -1.28 -14.27
CA SER A 343 -1.70 -2.23 -15.39
C SER A 343 -1.71 -1.50 -16.74
N TRP A 344 -2.48 -0.41 -16.86
CA TRP A 344 -2.47 0.46 -18.05
C TRP A 344 -1.13 1.16 -18.24
N LEU A 345 -0.47 1.57 -17.15
CA LEU A 345 0.86 2.16 -17.24
C LEU A 345 1.89 1.17 -17.81
N MET A 346 1.84 -0.10 -17.38
CA MET A 346 2.66 -1.18 -17.95
C MET A 346 2.31 -1.43 -19.43
N VAL A 347 1.03 -1.42 -19.79
CA VAL A 347 0.60 -1.53 -21.20
C VAL A 347 1.18 -0.40 -22.05
N VAL A 348 1.07 0.85 -21.61
CA VAL A 348 1.65 2.01 -22.31
C VAL A 348 3.17 1.87 -22.42
N ALA A 349 3.86 1.48 -21.34
CA ALA A 349 5.30 1.25 -21.34
C ALA A 349 5.71 0.15 -22.33
N LEU A 350 4.96 -0.96 -22.42
CA LEU A 350 5.20 -2.04 -23.37
C LEU A 350 4.93 -1.60 -24.82
N VAL A 351 3.89 -0.80 -25.07
CA VAL A 351 3.61 -0.23 -26.41
C VAL A 351 4.73 0.71 -26.85
N LEU A 352 5.21 1.58 -25.95
CA LEU A 352 6.35 2.45 -26.23
C LEU A 352 7.63 1.62 -26.46
N GLY A 353 7.89 0.61 -25.64
CA GLY A 353 9.01 -0.31 -25.81
C GLY A 353 8.95 -1.08 -27.13
N MET A 354 7.76 -1.52 -27.54
CA MET A 354 7.51 -2.14 -28.84
C MET A 354 7.84 -1.18 -29.99
N ALA A 355 7.35 0.06 -29.93
CA ALA A 355 7.64 1.07 -30.94
C ALA A 355 9.14 1.39 -31.03
N VAL A 356 9.81 1.52 -29.88
CA VAL A 356 11.26 1.74 -29.81
C VAL A 356 12.02 0.57 -30.44
N LEU A 357 11.68 -0.67 -30.11
CA LEU A 357 12.34 -1.86 -30.68
C LEU A 357 12.03 -2.07 -32.17
N TYR A 358 10.92 -1.52 -32.67
CA TYR A 358 10.58 -1.53 -34.08
C TYR A 358 11.44 -0.53 -34.88
N PHE A 359 11.61 0.70 -34.39
CA PHE A 359 12.39 1.73 -35.09
C PHE A 359 13.89 1.66 -34.82
N ILE A 360 14.30 1.18 -33.65
CA ILE A 360 15.69 1.18 -33.19
C ILE A 360 16.18 -0.25 -33.01
N PRO A 361 17.17 -0.70 -33.80
CA PRO A 361 17.78 -2.01 -33.62
C PRO A 361 18.35 -2.19 -32.20
N ILE A 362 18.11 -3.35 -31.59
CA ILE A 362 18.46 -3.65 -30.19
C ILE A 362 19.94 -3.39 -29.85
N ARG A 363 20.85 -3.53 -30.82
CA ARG A 363 22.28 -3.25 -30.65
C ARG A 363 22.56 -1.83 -30.14
N PHE A 364 21.81 -0.83 -30.62
CA PHE A 364 22.00 0.56 -30.19
C PHE A 364 21.47 0.78 -28.78
N LEU A 365 20.37 0.11 -28.41
CA LEU A 365 19.82 0.16 -27.06
C LEU A 365 20.77 -0.49 -26.05
N VAL A 366 21.33 -1.65 -26.38
CA VAL A 366 22.33 -2.33 -25.53
C VAL A 366 23.59 -1.49 -25.39
N LEU A 367 24.08 -0.88 -26.47
CA LEU A 367 25.24 0.01 -26.42
C LEU A 367 24.98 1.23 -25.53
N LEU A 368 23.84 1.91 -25.71
CA LEU A 368 23.46 3.07 -24.90
C LEU A 368 23.27 2.69 -23.43
N TRP A 369 22.62 1.55 -23.16
CA TRP A 369 22.46 1.01 -21.81
C TRP A 369 23.81 0.71 -21.17
N GLY A 370 24.73 0.07 -21.90
CA GLY A 370 26.09 -0.22 -21.44
C GLY A 370 26.85 1.06 -21.11
N ILE A 371 26.88 2.04 -22.02
CA ILE A 371 27.51 3.34 -21.79
C ILE A 371 26.94 4.00 -20.54
N ASN A 372 25.61 4.04 -20.38
CA ASN A 372 24.97 4.61 -19.19
C ASN A 372 25.37 3.85 -17.92
N LYS A 373 25.34 2.52 -17.94
CA LYS A 373 25.67 1.70 -16.76
C LYS A 373 27.12 1.91 -16.30
N PHE A 374 28.07 1.93 -17.23
CA PHE A 374 29.48 2.15 -16.91
C PHE A 374 29.80 3.61 -16.55
N SER A 375 29.10 4.59 -17.14
CA SER A 375 29.33 6.02 -16.86
C SER A 375 28.56 6.56 -15.65
N ARG A 376 27.47 5.91 -15.21
CA ARG A 376 26.59 6.40 -14.14
C ARG A 376 27.33 6.70 -12.84
N LYS A 377 28.15 5.76 -12.36
CA LYS A 377 28.95 5.98 -11.12
C LYS A 377 30.07 7.01 -11.31
N LEU A 378 30.52 7.22 -12.55
CA LEU A 378 31.54 8.20 -12.89
C LEU A 378 30.98 9.62 -12.89
N ILE A 379 29.72 9.79 -13.32
CA ILE A 379 29.04 11.08 -13.46
C ILE A 379 28.25 11.44 -12.18
N ARG A 380 27.71 10.45 -11.46
CA ARG A 380 26.90 10.64 -10.24
C ARG A 380 27.36 9.66 -9.13
N PRO A 381 28.32 10.06 -8.28
CA PRO A 381 28.86 9.18 -7.25
C PRO A 381 27.83 8.77 -6.18
N HIS A 382 26.78 9.58 -5.95
CA HIS A 382 25.74 9.32 -4.94
C HIS A 382 24.44 8.72 -5.52
N SER A 383 24.45 8.13 -6.72
CA SER A 383 23.25 7.48 -7.25
C SER A 383 22.98 6.15 -6.56
N VAL A 384 21.82 6.02 -5.91
CA VAL A 384 21.34 4.74 -5.38
C VAL A 384 21.06 3.80 -6.55
N VAL A 385 21.54 2.55 -6.45
CA VAL A 385 21.24 1.53 -7.46
C VAL A 385 19.84 1.03 -7.20
N ASN A 386 18.91 1.38 -8.08
CA ASN A 386 17.54 0.90 -8.03
C ASN A 386 17.21 0.07 -9.29
N ASN A 387 16.23 -0.80 -9.18
CA ASN A 387 15.70 -1.56 -10.30
C ASN A 387 14.27 -1.10 -10.57
N GLU A 388 14.13 -0.33 -11.64
CA GLU A 388 12.89 0.34 -12.05
C GLU A 388 11.69 -0.62 -12.15
N LEU A 389 11.91 -1.85 -12.63
CA LEU A 389 10.86 -2.86 -12.75
C LEU A 389 10.43 -3.40 -11.38
N THR A 390 11.37 -3.64 -10.47
CA THR A 390 11.02 -4.12 -9.11
C THR A 390 10.38 -3.00 -8.31
N ASP A 391 10.82 -1.75 -8.50
CA ASP A 391 10.21 -0.57 -7.86
C ASP A 391 8.75 -0.42 -8.32
N PHE A 392 8.48 -0.59 -9.62
CA PHE A 392 7.13 -0.64 -10.17
C PHE A 392 6.30 -1.79 -9.58
N LEU A 393 6.83 -3.02 -9.60
CA LEU A 393 6.11 -4.21 -9.12
C LEU A 393 5.82 -4.14 -7.61
N SER A 394 6.71 -3.53 -6.81
CA SER A 394 6.52 -3.34 -5.36
C SER A 394 5.36 -2.40 -4.98
N ARG A 395 4.80 -1.69 -5.98
CA ARG A 395 3.58 -0.86 -5.85
C ARG A 395 2.32 -1.60 -6.23
N VAL A 396 2.43 -2.74 -6.92
CA VAL A 396 1.29 -3.60 -7.23
C VAL A 396 1.08 -4.51 -6.03
N PRO A 397 -0.11 -4.50 -5.41
CA PRO A 397 -0.34 -5.26 -4.19
C PRO A 397 -0.27 -6.76 -4.46
N ASP A 398 0.34 -7.46 -3.50
CA ASP A 398 0.33 -8.92 -3.47
C ASP A 398 -1.01 -9.45 -2.92
N ASP A 399 -1.23 -10.76 -2.98
CA ASP A 399 -2.52 -11.35 -2.59
C ASP A 399 -2.79 -11.21 -1.08
N GLU A 400 -1.76 -10.95 -0.28
CA GLU A 400 -1.87 -10.73 1.16
C GLU A 400 -2.32 -9.30 1.45
N GLU A 401 -1.69 -8.29 0.82
CA GLU A 401 -2.11 -6.88 0.92
C GLU A 401 -3.55 -6.68 0.40
N LEU A 402 -3.95 -7.43 -0.64
CA LEU A 402 -5.33 -7.39 -1.14
C LEU A 402 -6.37 -7.85 -0.12
N LYS A 403 -6.03 -8.77 0.78
CA LYS A 403 -6.92 -9.15 1.90
C LYS A 403 -7.09 -8.00 2.88
N ASP A 404 -6.02 -7.26 3.15
CA ASP A 404 -6.04 -6.10 4.03
C ASP A 404 -6.87 -4.94 3.44
N PHE A 405 -6.93 -4.82 2.11
CA PHE A 405 -7.76 -3.81 1.43
C PHE A 405 -9.23 -4.21 1.25
N ARG A 406 -9.56 -5.49 1.44
CA ARG A 406 -10.92 -5.99 1.22
C ARG A 406 -11.93 -5.29 2.14
N GLU A 407 -12.99 -4.73 1.56
CA GLU A 407 -14.04 -4.08 2.33
C GLU A 407 -14.87 -5.10 3.11
N ILE A 408 -15.12 -4.82 4.40
CA ILE A 408 -16.09 -5.57 5.19
C ILE A 408 -17.47 -4.97 4.93
N ARG A 409 -18.42 -5.80 4.50
CA ARG A 409 -19.79 -5.33 4.23
C ARG A 409 -20.41 -4.68 5.49
N PRO A 410 -21.16 -3.58 5.33
CA PRO A 410 -21.94 -3.01 6.42
C PRO A 410 -23.09 -3.96 6.82
N THR A 411 -23.38 -4.03 8.11
CA THR A 411 -24.27 -5.03 8.74
C THR A 411 -25.70 -5.03 8.20
N ASN A 412 -26.17 -3.89 7.68
CA ASN A 412 -27.51 -3.75 7.11
C ASN A 412 -27.74 -4.59 5.85
N LEU A 413 -26.69 -4.90 5.07
CA LEU A 413 -26.80 -5.82 3.92
C LEU A 413 -26.67 -7.28 4.33
N GLN A 414 -25.80 -7.59 5.30
CA GLN A 414 -25.64 -8.96 5.82
C GLN A 414 -26.92 -9.48 6.49
N THR A 415 -27.56 -8.68 7.36
CA THR A 415 -28.81 -9.08 8.01
C THR A 415 -29.95 -9.38 7.03
N HIS A 416 -29.97 -8.75 5.85
CA HIS A 416 -30.97 -9.03 4.82
C HIS A 416 -30.68 -10.34 4.08
N ASP A 417 -29.41 -10.61 3.76
CA ASP A 417 -28.98 -11.85 3.11
C ASP A 417 -29.04 -13.05 4.08
N ASP A 418 -28.65 -12.89 5.34
CA ASP A 418 -28.75 -13.93 6.38
C ASP A 418 -30.22 -14.31 6.65
N ARG A 419 -31.13 -13.31 6.66
CA ARG A 419 -32.57 -13.56 6.75
C ARG A 419 -33.09 -14.27 5.50
N LYS A 420 -32.54 -13.97 4.32
CA LYS A 420 -32.91 -14.62 3.07
C LYS A 420 -32.41 -16.07 3.03
N LYS A 421 -31.17 -16.30 3.45
CA LYS A 421 -30.53 -17.63 3.52
C LYS A 421 -31.22 -18.53 4.54
N ARG A 422 -31.56 -18.02 5.73
CA ARG A 422 -32.41 -18.75 6.69
C ARG A 422 -33.79 -19.11 6.13
N ARG A 423 -34.43 -18.21 5.37
CA ARG A 423 -35.72 -18.49 4.71
C ARG A 423 -35.61 -19.51 3.57
N GLU A 424 -34.44 -19.67 2.98
CA GLU A 424 -34.17 -20.69 1.96
C GLU A 424 -33.84 -22.04 2.61
N GLU A 425 -33.10 -22.04 3.73
CA GLU A 425 -32.83 -23.24 4.55
C GLU A 425 -34.09 -23.77 5.26
N GLU A 426 -35.01 -22.90 5.69
CA GLU A 426 -36.31 -23.29 6.26
C GLU A 426 -37.31 -23.84 5.22
N LYS A 427 -36.99 -23.74 3.91
CA LYS A 427 -37.82 -24.23 2.81
C LYS A 427 -37.34 -25.57 2.22
N ILE A 428 -36.22 -26.10 2.71
CA ILE A 428 -35.69 -27.44 2.41
C ILE A 428 -36.05 -28.35 3.58
#